data_AF-A0A1F7LA26-F1
#
_entry.id   AF-A0A1F7LA26-F1
#
_cell.length_a   1.000
_cell.length_b   1.000
_cell.length_c   1.000
_cell.angle_alpha   90.00
_cell.angle_beta   90.00
_cell.angle_gamma   90.00
#
_symmetry.space_group_name_H-M   'P 1'
#
loop_
_entity.id
_entity.type
_entity.pdbx_description
1 polymer ?
#
loop_
_entity_poly.entity_id
_entity_poly.type
_entity_poly.pdbx_seq_one_letter_code
_entity_poly.pdbx_strand_id
1 'polypeptide(L)'
;MSAARPAFRTSLLLGVVLVAASACASWEAAAPGQAAPDAAVAPDATAPGARASAPDAPRAERDALRPCTRADLLGTWQVVRMGAARAVTVDRSNPEYYPHQRYVFAANATLRYLAAQKAITPEDHRALAAASTAATWAVDETGRLLTQPDGVPRQEVSTCAVLLGAVRSEGGGVTGEPGDLLLTRLDAQGRAVSRRQLRRLDRAPE
;
A
#
# COMPACT_ATOMS: atom_id res chain seq x y z
N MET A 1 -12.84 8.87 57.20
CA MET A 1 -13.70 10.08 57.23
C MET A 1 -13.58 10.79 55.89
N SER A 2 -14.69 11.33 55.34
CA SER A 2 -14.81 12.17 54.11
C SER A 2 -14.01 11.71 52.86
N ALA A 3 -14.58 11.11 51.81
CA ALA A 3 -15.78 11.43 51.02
C ALA A 3 -15.71 12.77 50.26
N ALA A 4 -15.44 12.71 48.94
CA ALA A 4 -15.64 13.79 47.97
C ALA A 4 -15.78 13.28 46.51
N ARG A 5 -17.02 12.98 46.12
CA ARG A 5 -17.64 13.09 44.78
C ARG A 5 -19.01 13.77 45.03
N PRO A 6 -19.74 14.35 44.06
CA PRO A 6 -19.60 14.31 42.59
C PRO A 6 -19.31 15.75 42.06
N ALA A 7 -19.67 16.23 40.86
CA ALA A 7 -20.37 15.71 39.67
C ALA A 7 -19.94 16.50 38.41
N PHE A 8 -20.18 15.94 37.22
CA PHE A 8 -20.71 16.72 36.09
C PHE A 8 -21.77 15.89 35.33
N ARG A 9 -22.97 16.46 35.20
CA ARG A 9 -23.97 16.09 34.19
C ARG A 9 -23.43 16.62 32.83
N THR A 10 -23.89 16.22 31.64
CA THR A 10 -25.24 16.50 31.11
C THR A 10 -25.42 15.91 29.70
N SER A 11 -26.63 15.42 29.41
CA SER A 11 -27.29 15.23 28.09
C SER A 11 -26.61 14.46 26.94
N LEU A 12 -27.17 13.26 26.70
CA LEU A 12 -27.92 12.91 25.49
C LEU A 12 -27.95 13.94 24.33
N LEU A 13 -27.63 13.47 23.12
CA LEU A 13 -28.44 13.74 21.93
C LEU A 13 -28.56 12.45 21.09
N LEU A 14 -29.79 12.07 20.76
CA LEU A 14 -30.06 11.02 19.77
C LEU A 14 -29.67 11.52 18.38
N GLY A 15 -29.15 10.62 17.55
CA GLY A 15 -28.80 10.88 16.15
C GLY A 15 -29.03 9.64 15.28
N VAL A 16 -30.20 9.00 15.40
CA VAL A 16 -30.58 7.91 14.50
C VAL A 16 -30.93 8.50 13.14
N VAL A 17 -30.15 8.18 12.12
CA VAL A 17 -30.49 8.42 10.71
C VAL A 17 -30.38 7.10 9.95
N LEU A 18 -31.52 6.41 9.84
CA LEU A 18 -31.73 5.41 8.79
C LEU A 18 -31.97 6.18 7.47
N VAL A 19 -31.20 5.90 6.43
CA VAL A 19 -31.61 6.20 5.04
C VAL A 19 -31.31 5.00 4.15
N ALA A 20 -32.43 4.42 3.67
CA ALA A 20 -32.64 3.66 2.43
C ALA A 20 -31.49 2.85 1.79
N ALA A 21 -31.72 1.55 1.70
CA ALA A 21 -31.20 0.73 0.60
C ALA A 21 -31.95 1.02 -0.72
N SER A 22 -31.41 0.49 -1.83
CA SER A 22 -31.94 0.46 -3.22
C SER A 22 -31.37 1.51 -4.18
N ALA A 23 -30.46 1.07 -5.04
CA ALA A 23 -30.69 1.07 -6.49
C ALA A 23 -29.70 0.14 -7.20
N CYS A 24 -30.20 -0.76 -8.04
CA CYS A 24 -29.39 -1.52 -8.98
C CYS A 24 -29.14 -0.66 -10.23
N ALA A 25 -27.88 -0.52 -10.64
CA ALA A 25 -27.48 -0.20 -12.01
C ALA A 25 -26.07 -0.80 -12.20
N SER A 26 -25.93 -2.00 -12.75
CA SER A 26 -26.09 -2.28 -14.19
C SER A 26 -25.16 -1.40 -15.02
N TRP A 27 -23.91 -1.84 -15.13
CA TRP A 27 -22.96 -1.28 -16.07
C TRP A 27 -23.36 -1.76 -17.47
N GLU A 28 -23.95 -0.86 -18.27
CA GLU A 28 -24.40 -1.20 -19.61
C GLU A 28 -23.22 -1.44 -20.55
N ALA A 29 -23.25 -2.58 -21.23
CA ALA A 29 -22.24 -2.96 -22.20
C ALA A 29 -22.47 -2.23 -23.54
N ALA A 30 -21.59 -1.29 -23.87
CA ALA A 30 -21.58 -0.67 -25.19
C ALA A 30 -21.01 -1.63 -26.25
N ALA A 31 -21.90 -2.28 -27.00
CA ALA A 31 -21.57 -2.98 -28.24
C ALA A 31 -21.62 -2.00 -29.44
N PRO A 32 -20.85 -2.24 -30.53
CA PRO A 32 -20.57 -1.21 -31.53
C PRO A 32 -21.65 -1.08 -32.62
N GLY A 33 -21.93 0.16 -33.02
CA GLY A 33 -22.71 0.47 -34.23
C GLY A 33 -21.82 0.52 -35.47
N GLN A 34 -22.15 -0.27 -36.50
CA GLN A 34 -21.47 -0.27 -37.79
C GLN A 34 -22.01 0.80 -38.73
N ALA A 35 -21.13 1.42 -39.53
CA ALA A 35 -21.48 2.01 -40.82
C ALA A 35 -20.24 2.08 -41.71
N ALA A 36 -20.25 1.33 -42.82
CA ALA A 36 -19.42 1.58 -44.00
C ALA A 36 -20.29 2.31 -45.06
N PRO A 37 -19.74 2.86 -46.16
CA PRO A 37 -19.28 1.99 -47.25
C PRO A 37 -18.01 2.42 -48.02
N ASP A 38 -17.43 1.41 -48.66
CA ASP A 38 -16.57 1.34 -49.86
C ASP A 38 -15.90 2.59 -50.48
N ALA A 39 -14.58 2.47 -50.64
CA ALA A 39 -13.88 2.78 -51.89
C ALA A 39 -12.67 1.85 -52.04
N ALA A 40 -12.57 1.11 -53.16
CA ALA A 40 -11.54 0.08 -53.38
C ALA A 40 -10.56 0.46 -54.51
N VAL A 41 -9.25 0.31 -54.28
CA VAL A 41 -8.22 0.14 -55.34
C VAL A 41 -7.06 -0.75 -54.84
N ALA A 42 -6.88 -1.89 -55.52
CA ALA A 42 -5.68 -2.73 -55.77
C ALA A 42 -4.63 -3.09 -54.67
N PRO A 43 -4.08 -4.33 -54.68
CA PRO A 43 -3.04 -4.79 -53.74
C PRO A 43 -1.63 -4.90 -54.35
N ASP A 44 -0.57 -4.77 -53.53
CA ASP A 44 0.66 -5.56 -53.65
C ASP A 44 1.56 -5.47 -52.37
N ALA A 45 2.65 -6.26 -52.36
CA ALA A 45 3.81 -6.23 -51.47
C ALA A 45 3.71 -6.84 -50.05
N THR A 46 3.89 -8.15 -50.02
CA THR A 46 4.37 -8.99 -48.90
C THR A 46 5.46 -8.36 -48.02
N ALA A 47 5.29 -8.43 -46.69
CA ALA A 47 6.40 -8.40 -45.73
C ALA A 47 6.06 -9.17 -44.44
N PRO A 48 6.80 -10.25 -44.08
CA PRO A 48 6.56 -11.01 -42.84
C PRO A 48 7.18 -10.31 -41.63
N GLY A 49 6.59 -9.16 -41.25
CA GLY A 49 6.98 -8.40 -40.07
C GLY A 49 6.22 -8.84 -38.83
N ALA A 50 6.54 -10.02 -38.29
CA ALA A 50 6.03 -10.48 -37.00
C ALA A 50 6.55 -9.55 -35.88
N ARG A 51 5.85 -8.44 -35.65
CA ARG A 51 6.01 -7.63 -34.44
C ARG A 51 5.55 -8.50 -33.27
N ALA A 52 6.50 -9.17 -32.64
CA ALA A 52 6.30 -9.81 -31.35
C ALA A 52 5.64 -8.78 -30.42
N SER A 53 4.40 -9.05 -30.02
CA SER A 53 3.68 -8.21 -29.08
C SER A 53 4.54 -8.09 -27.84
N ALA A 54 4.94 -6.86 -27.49
CA ALA A 54 5.58 -6.62 -26.20
C ALA A 54 4.66 -7.19 -25.12
N PRO A 55 5.17 -7.98 -24.17
CA PRO A 55 4.31 -8.59 -23.17
C PRO A 55 3.58 -7.50 -22.39
N ASP A 56 2.31 -7.75 -22.02
CA ASP A 56 1.51 -6.90 -21.13
C ASP A 56 2.18 -6.82 -19.74
N ALA A 57 3.23 -6.02 -19.61
CA ALA A 57 3.96 -5.79 -18.38
C ALA A 57 3.05 -5.46 -17.17
N PRO A 58 2.03 -4.57 -17.29
CA PRO A 58 1.13 -4.32 -16.17
C PRO A 58 0.17 -5.47 -15.86
N ARG A 59 0.06 -6.51 -16.70
CA ARG A 59 -0.67 -7.75 -16.38
C ARG A 59 0.24 -8.72 -15.64
N ALA A 60 1.43 -9.00 -16.21
CA ALA A 60 2.43 -9.86 -15.59
C ALA A 60 2.87 -9.38 -14.18
N GLU A 61 2.97 -8.07 -13.95
CA GLU A 61 3.26 -7.52 -12.61
C GLU A 61 2.12 -7.77 -11.60
N ARG A 62 0.85 -7.80 -12.06
CA ARG A 62 -0.29 -8.14 -11.21
C ARG A 62 -0.38 -9.65 -10.94
N ASP A 63 -0.06 -10.48 -11.94
CA ASP A 63 0.00 -11.94 -11.79
C ASP A 63 1.17 -12.38 -10.89
N ALA A 64 2.19 -11.53 -10.71
CA ALA A 64 3.32 -11.73 -9.79
C ALA A 64 3.08 -11.21 -8.36
N LEU A 65 1.85 -10.82 -8.00
CA LEU A 65 1.49 -10.31 -6.68
C LEU A 65 0.37 -11.13 -6.04
N ARG A 66 0.46 -11.34 -4.72
CA ARG A 66 -0.68 -11.79 -3.89
C ARG A 66 -0.94 -10.82 -2.74
N PRO A 67 -2.17 -10.75 -2.18
CA PRO A 67 -2.42 -10.05 -0.93
C PRO A 67 -1.53 -10.58 0.20
N CYS A 68 -1.13 -9.69 1.11
CA CYS A 68 -0.42 -10.09 2.33
C CYS A 68 -1.33 -10.83 3.31
N THR A 69 -0.73 -11.75 4.07
CA THR A 69 -1.29 -12.29 5.31
C THR A 69 -0.64 -11.62 6.51
N ARG A 70 -1.16 -11.88 7.72
CA ARG A 70 -0.50 -11.46 8.98
C ARG A 70 0.93 -12.00 9.10
N ALA A 71 1.19 -13.22 8.63
CA ALA A 71 2.50 -13.87 8.76
C ALA A 71 3.56 -13.18 7.88
N ASP A 72 3.17 -12.72 6.69
CA ASP A 72 4.08 -12.07 5.74
C ASP A 72 4.68 -10.76 6.25
N LEU A 73 3.93 -10.02 7.09
CA LEU A 73 4.41 -8.75 7.65
C LEU A 73 5.40 -8.92 8.80
N LEU A 74 5.41 -10.06 9.49
CA LEU A 74 6.18 -10.22 10.73
C LEU A 74 7.68 -9.97 10.56
N GLY A 75 8.27 -9.26 11.51
CA GLY A 75 9.70 -8.97 11.57
C GLY A 75 10.08 -7.54 11.17
N THR A 76 11.34 -7.37 10.79
CA THR A 76 11.96 -6.06 10.50
C THR A 76 12.07 -5.85 9.00
N TRP A 77 11.68 -4.66 8.54
CA TRP A 77 11.68 -4.28 7.13
C TRP A 77 12.35 -2.93 6.93
N GLN A 78 13.05 -2.77 5.81
CA GLN A 78 13.51 -1.47 5.31
C GLN A 78 12.73 -1.07 4.06
N VAL A 79 12.43 0.21 3.91
CA VAL A 79 11.96 0.73 2.62
C VAL A 79 13.15 0.80 1.67
N VAL A 80 13.08 0.05 0.55
CA VAL A 80 14.09 0.09 -0.52
C VAL A 80 13.69 1.03 -1.65
N ARG A 81 12.38 1.29 -1.83
CA ARG A 81 11.87 2.29 -2.76
C ARG A 81 10.59 2.95 -2.27
N MET A 82 10.40 4.20 -2.67
CA MET A 82 9.22 5.00 -2.39
C MET A 82 8.78 5.77 -3.63
N GLY A 83 7.47 5.94 -3.80
CA GLY A 83 6.89 6.90 -4.74
C GLY A 83 5.60 7.49 -4.17
N ALA A 84 5.27 8.71 -4.59
CA ALA A 84 3.96 9.32 -4.39
C ALA A 84 3.12 9.16 -5.66
N ALA A 85 1.79 9.17 -5.53
CA ALA A 85 0.91 9.25 -6.68
C ALA A 85 1.07 10.61 -7.39
N ARG A 86 0.96 10.65 -8.72
CA ARG A 86 1.24 11.86 -9.53
C ARG A 86 0.40 13.09 -9.16
N ALA A 87 -0.78 12.88 -8.57
CA ALA A 87 -1.68 13.95 -8.11
C ALA A 87 -1.41 14.45 -6.68
N VAL A 88 -0.40 13.90 -5.99
CA VAL A 88 -0.06 14.25 -4.60
C VAL A 88 1.17 15.15 -4.56
N THR A 89 0.99 16.36 -4.05
CA THR A 89 2.11 17.25 -3.69
C THR A 89 2.82 16.70 -2.45
N VAL A 90 4.11 16.39 -2.57
CA VAL A 90 4.92 15.85 -1.47
C VAL A 90 5.60 16.98 -0.70
N ASP A 91 5.26 17.12 0.57
CA ASP A 91 6.08 17.84 1.53
C ASP A 91 7.26 16.95 1.97
N ARG A 92 8.49 17.36 1.60
CA ARG A 92 9.72 16.63 1.94
C ARG A 92 10.21 16.86 3.36
N SER A 93 9.61 17.80 4.10
CA SER A 93 9.90 17.98 5.54
C SER A 93 9.13 17.00 6.42
N ASN A 94 8.02 16.44 5.92
CA ASN A 94 7.26 15.41 6.60
C ASN A 94 8.05 14.07 6.63
N PRO A 95 8.32 13.50 7.82
CA PRO A 95 9.04 12.23 7.97
C PRO A 95 8.44 11.05 7.20
N GLU A 96 7.15 11.10 6.85
CA GLU A 96 6.50 10.08 6.00
C GLU A 96 7.19 9.90 4.62
N TYR A 97 7.89 10.93 4.13
CA TYR A 97 8.57 10.95 2.85
C TYR A 97 10.11 10.94 2.95
N TYR A 98 10.67 10.72 4.14
CA TYR A 98 12.12 10.55 4.29
C TYR A 98 12.60 9.26 3.61
N PRO A 99 13.79 9.26 2.98
CA PRO A 99 14.25 8.15 2.13
C PRO A 99 14.57 6.86 2.89
N HIS A 100 15.02 6.95 4.15
CA HIS A 100 15.34 5.79 4.95
C HIS A 100 14.25 5.54 5.98
N GLN A 101 13.53 4.42 5.84
CA GLN A 101 12.45 4.05 6.74
C GLN A 101 12.58 2.59 7.17
N ARG A 102 12.25 2.33 8.43
CA ARG A 102 12.27 0.98 9.03
C ARG A 102 10.93 0.71 9.71
N TYR A 103 10.38 -0.47 9.46
CA TYR A 103 9.17 -0.99 10.11
C TYR A 103 9.52 -2.24 10.91
N VAL A 104 8.94 -2.40 12.09
CA VAL A 104 9.02 -3.62 12.90
C VAL A 104 7.62 -4.06 13.26
N PHE A 105 7.11 -5.09 12.60
CA PHE A 105 5.79 -5.68 12.88
C PHE A 105 5.97 -6.86 13.83
N ALA A 106 5.59 -6.67 15.10
CA ALA A 106 5.72 -7.69 16.14
C ALA A 106 4.46 -8.58 16.24
N ALA A 107 4.65 -9.83 16.64
CA ALA A 107 3.60 -10.85 16.71
C ALA A 107 2.40 -10.45 17.62
N ASN A 108 2.65 -9.61 18.62
CA ASN A 108 1.65 -9.04 19.54
C ASN A 108 0.83 -7.87 18.93
N ALA A 109 0.81 -7.70 17.61
CA ALA A 109 0.13 -6.62 16.91
C ALA A 109 0.69 -5.20 17.18
N THR A 110 1.89 -5.07 17.76
CA THR A 110 2.59 -3.77 17.85
C THR A 110 3.47 -3.52 16.63
N LEU A 111 3.49 -2.27 16.17
CA LEU A 111 4.26 -1.75 15.05
C LEU A 111 5.15 -0.61 15.56
N ARG A 112 6.45 -0.74 15.34
CA ARG A 112 7.41 0.36 15.51
C ARG A 112 7.85 0.88 14.15
N TYR A 113 7.97 2.19 14.03
CA TYR A 113 8.35 2.87 12.80
C TYR A 113 9.45 3.89 13.07
N LEU A 114 10.44 3.95 12.18
CA LEU A 114 11.48 4.97 12.15
C LEU A 114 11.58 5.55 10.74
N ALA A 115 11.74 6.86 10.65
CA ALA A 115 12.05 7.57 9.42
C ALA A 115 13.23 8.52 9.64
N ALA A 116 14.19 8.50 8.71
CA ALA A 116 15.41 9.29 8.80
C ALA A 116 15.83 9.83 7.43
N GLN A 117 16.35 11.06 7.41
CA GLN A 117 16.97 11.65 6.22
C GLN A 117 18.35 11.05 5.92
N LYS A 118 19.00 10.43 6.91
CA LYS A 118 20.29 9.73 6.81
C LYS A 118 20.08 8.21 6.92
N ALA A 119 21.04 7.44 6.44
CA ALA A 119 21.00 5.98 6.54
C ALA A 119 20.85 5.53 8.00
N ILE A 120 19.91 4.60 8.24
CA ILE A 120 19.60 4.08 9.57
C ILE A 120 20.70 3.14 10.03
N THR A 121 21.38 3.50 11.12
CA THR A 121 22.50 2.75 11.70
C THR A 121 22.03 1.52 12.50
N PRO A 122 22.95 0.63 12.92
CA PRO A 122 22.64 -0.43 13.89
C PRO A 122 22.21 0.11 15.26
N GLU A 123 22.66 1.31 15.65
CA GLU A 123 22.24 1.96 16.91
C GLU A 123 20.80 2.45 16.83
N ASP A 124 20.43 3.11 15.74
CA ASP A 124 19.04 3.49 15.46
C ASP A 124 18.10 2.27 15.45
N HIS A 125 18.58 1.12 14.97
CA HIS A 125 17.82 -0.12 15.00
C HIS A 125 17.60 -0.63 16.43
N ARG A 126 18.64 -0.59 17.29
CA ARG A 126 18.50 -0.93 18.72
C ARG A 126 17.54 0.03 19.44
N ALA A 127 17.64 1.33 19.17
CA ALA A 127 16.73 2.34 19.73
C ALA A 127 15.27 2.08 19.29
N LEU A 128 15.04 1.77 18.01
CA LEU A 128 13.71 1.42 17.49
C LEU A 128 13.15 0.15 18.13
N ALA A 129 13.99 -0.86 18.38
CA ALA A 129 13.60 -2.09 19.07
C ALA A 129 13.29 -1.86 20.57
N ALA A 130 13.91 -0.85 21.20
CA ALA A 130 13.74 -0.52 22.62
C ALA A 130 12.64 0.52 22.92
N ALA A 131 12.18 1.29 21.93
CA ALA A 131 11.17 2.34 22.11
C ALA A 131 9.88 1.85 22.81
N SER A 132 9.15 2.72 23.52
CA SER A 132 7.86 2.36 24.14
C SER A 132 6.66 2.66 23.23
N THR A 133 6.71 3.76 22.46
CA THR A 133 5.64 4.16 21.53
C THR A 133 5.50 3.16 20.40
N ALA A 134 4.29 2.63 20.20
CA ALA A 134 4.03 1.63 19.16
C ALA A 134 2.62 1.79 18.61
N ALA A 135 2.51 2.03 17.30
CA ALA A 135 1.24 1.87 16.62
C ALA A 135 0.74 0.41 16.79
N THR A 136 -0.56 0.17 16.72
CA THR A 136 -1.07 -1.19 16.52
C THR A 136 -1.26 -1.49 15.03
N TRP A 137 -1.21 -2.77 14.65
CA TRP A 137 -1.41 -3.20 13.26
C TRP A 137 -2.22 -4.49 13.11
N ALA A 138 -2.97 -4.56 12.02
CA ALA A 138 -3.70 -5.75 11.59
C ALA A 138 -3.66 -5.88 10.07
N VAL A 139 -4.05 -7.05 9.57
CA VAL A 139 -4.36 -7.27 8.15
C VAL A 139 -5.81 -7.71 8.07
N ASP A 140 -6.62 -7.04 7.25
CA ASP A 140 -8.01 -7.44 7.02
C ASP A 140 -8.13 -8.62 6.02
N GLU A 141 -9.34 -9.16 5.88
CA GLU A 141 -9.63 -10.29 4.99
C GLU A 141 -9.33 -9.99 3.50
N THR A 142 -9.21 -8.72 3.12
CA THR A 142 -8.85 -8.28 1.75
C THR A 142 -7.34 -8.06 1.57
N GLY A 143 -6.54 -8.31 2.60
CA GLY A 143 -5.09 -8.10 2.60
C GLY A 143 -4.68 -6.63 2.75
N ARG A 144 -5.54 -5.78 3.32
CA ARG A 144 -5.15 -4.40 3.65
C ARG A 144 -4.48 -4.36 5.01
N LEU A 145 -3.34 -3.70 5.07
CA LEU A 145 -2.69 -3.32 6.32
C LEU A 145 -3.47 -2.15 6.94
N LEU A 146 -3.94 -2.36 8.16
CA LEU A 146 -4.55 -1.36 9.01
C LEU A 146 -3.54 -0.97 10.10
N THR A 147 -3.24 0.31 10.25
CA THR A 147 -2.32 0.81 11.30
C THR A 147 -2.96 1.92 12.11
N GLN A 148 -2.87 1.82 13.45
CA GLN A 148 -3.39 2.82 14.38
C GLN A 148 -2.23 3.39 15.21
N PRO A 149 -1.72 4.59 14.89
CA PRO A 149 -0.72 5.25 15.70
C PRO A 149 -1.29 5.67 17.07
N ASP A 150 -0.48 5.54 18.13
CA ASP A 150 -0.84 5.98 19.48
C ASP A 150 -1.27 7.47 19.49
N GLY A 151 -2.39 7.78 20.13
CA GLY A 151 -2.92 9.14 20.25
C GLY A 151 -3.51 9.73 18.96
N VAL A 152 -3.40 9.06 17.81
CA VAL A 152 -4.04 9.49 16.55
C VAL A 152 -5.41 8.81 16.46
N PRO A 153 -6.52 9.54 16.26
CA PRO A 153 -7.86 8.95 16.23
C PRO A 153 -8.19 8.25 14.90
N ARG A 154 -7.46 8.56 13.82
CA ARG A 154 -7.70 8.00 12.49
C ARG A 154 -6.80 6.80 12.23
N GLN A 155 -7.41 5.65 11.91
CA GLN A 155 -6.72 4.51 11.35
C GLN A 155 -6.16 4.85 9.96
N GLU A 156 -4.92 4.47 9.71
CA GLU A 156 -4.30 4.53 8.39
C GLU A 156 -4.51 3.19 7.68
N VAL A 157 -4.80 3.24 6.38
CA VAL A 157 -5.09 2.06 5.56
C VAL A 157 -4.12 2.00 4.40
N SER A 158 -3.53 0.82 4.16
CA SER A 158 -2.72 0.54 2.97
C SER A 158 -3.15 -0.79 2.35
N THR A 159 -3.15 -0.92 1.03
CA THR A 159 -3.12 -2.26 0.43
C THR A 159 -1.74 -2.87 0.68
N CYS A 160 -1.68 -4.15 1.05
CA CYS A 160 -0.44 -4.89 1.19
C CYS A 160 -0.43 -6.03 0.18
N ALA A 161 0.62 -6.10 -0.64
CA ALA A 161 0.88 -7.23 -1.52
C ALA A 161 2.31 -7.76 -1.37
N VAL A 162 2.49 -9.06 -1.57
CA VAL A 162 3.79 -9.75 -1.58
C VAL A 162 4.21 -10.01 -3.02
N LEU A 163 5.43 -9.65 -3.38
CA LEU A 163 6.03 -10.05 -4.66
C LEU A 163 6.35 -11.54 -4.66
N LEU A 164 5.77 -12.28 -5.62
CA LEU A 164 5.99 -13.71 -5.82
C LEU A 164 7.19 -14.01 -6.72
N GLY A 165 7.58 -13.05 -7.56
CA GLY A 165 8.67 -13.17 -8.52
C GLY A 165 9.55 -11.94 -8.54
N ALA A 166 10.74 -12.08 -9.14
CA ALA A 166 11.64 -10.95 -9.33
C ALA A 166 11.12 -10.00 -10.42
N VAL A 167 11.05 -8.70 -10.11
CA VAL A 167 10.71 -7.64 -11.07
C VAL A 167 12.01 -7.05 -11.60
N ARG A 168 12.09 -6.77 -12.91
CA ARG A 168 13.25 -6.13 -13.53
C ARG A 168 12.84 -4.77 -14.12
N SER A 169 13.77 -3.81 -14.14
CA SER A 169 13.60 -2.57 -14.90
C SER A 169 13.81 -2.83 -16.40
N GLU A 170 13.39 -1.88 -17.23
CA GLU A 170 13.68 -1.86 -18.67
C GLU A 170 15.20 -1.86 -18.94
N GLY A 171 16.01 -1.31 -18.02
CA GLY A 171 17.48 -1.38 -18.03
C GLY A 171 18.06 -2.71 -17.53
N GLY A 172 17.27 -3.76 -17.38
CA GLY A 172 17.70 -5.12 -17.03
C GLY A 172 18.03 -5.38 -15.55
N GLY A 173 18.19 -4.33 -14.73
CA GLY A 173 18.47 -4.47 -13.30
C GLY A 173 17.29 -5.09 -12.54
N VAL A 174 17.56 -5.97 -11.57
CA VAL A 174 16.52 -6.45 -10.65
C VAL A 174 16.08 -5.29 -9.76
N THR A 175 14.79 -5.04 -9.77
CA THR A 175 14.14 -3.97 -9.02
C THR A 175 13.37 -4.54 -7.84
N GLY A 176 12.58 -5.59 -8.03
CA GLY A 176 11.86 -6.29 -6.96
C GLY A 176 12.39 -7.70 -6.76
N GLU A 177 12.48 -8.15 -5.51
CA GLU A 177 12.82 -9.53 -5.17
C GLU A 177 11.58 -10.28 -4.64
N PRO A 178 11.51 -11.62 -4.83
CA PRO A 178 10.48 -12.43 -4.18
C PRO A 178 10.49 -12.22 -2.66
N GLY A 179 9.32 -12.01 -2.07
CA GLY A 179 9.16 -11.71 -0.65
C GLY A 179 9.27 -10.21 -0.28
N ASP A 180 9.66 -9.32 -1.20
CA ASP A 180 9.49 -7.88 -0.99
C ASP A 180 7.98 -7.55 -0.87
N LEU A 181 7.63 -6.66 0.07
CA LEU A 181 6.24 -6.22 0.28
C LEU A 181 6.00 -4.87 -0.43
N LEU A 182 4.84 -4.74 -1.07
CA LEU A 182 4.34 -3.48 -1.61
C LEU A 182 3.23 -2.95 -0.72
N LEU A 183 3.52 -1.87 0.03
CA LEU A 183 2.53 -1.13 0.81
C LEU A 183 2.09 0.10 0.02
N THR A 184 0.81 0.16 -0.35
CA THR A 184 0.23 1.35 -1.02
C THR A 184 -0.76 2.03 -0.09
N ARG A 185 -0.36 3.16 0.50
CA ARG A 185 -1.19 3.97 1.42
C ARG A 185 -2.38 4.56 0.66
N LEU A 186 -3.54 4.50 1.27
CA LEU A 186 -4.79 5.06 0.74
C LEU A 186 -5.19 6.34 1.50
N ASP A 187 -5.85 7.26 0.82
CA ASP A 187 -6.59 8.35 1.47
C ASP A 187 -7.97 7.88 1.97
N ALA A 188 -8.73 8.81 2.56
CA ALA A 188 -10.08 8.55 3.07
C ALA A 188 -11.11 8.22 1.96
N GLN A 189 -10.75 8.44 0.68
CA GLN A 189 -11.54 8.08 -0.50
C GLN A 189 -11.07 6.76 -1.13
N GLY A 190 -10.11 6.07 -0.51
CA GLY A 190 -9.54 4.81 -1.02
C GLY A 190 -8.56 4.97 -2.17
N ARG A 191 -8.12 6.20 -2.49
CA ARG A 191 -7.18 6.48 -3.58
C ARG A 191 -5.74 6.33 -3.10
N ALA A 192 -4.88 5.75 -3.92
CA ALA A 192 -3.46 5.62 -3.60
C ALA A 192 -2.79 7.00 -3.48
N VAL A 193 -2.11 7.26 -2.36
CA VAL A 193 -1.33 8.49 -2.13
C VAL A 193 0.17 8.26 -2.20
N SER A 194 0.65 7.14 -1.67
CA SER A 194 2.06 6.75 -1.72
C SER A 194 2.21 5.23 -1.77
N ARG A 195 3.28 4.76 -2.41
CA ARG A 195 3.68 3.34 -2.45
C ARG A 195 5.09 3.21 -1.90
N ARG A 196 5.29 2.23 -1.04
CA ARG A 196 6.59 1.80 -0.49
C ARG A 196 6.83 0.35 -0.87
N GLN A 197 8.04 0.04 -1.30
CA GLN A 197 8.53 -1.32 -1.38
C GLN A 197 9.42 -1.57 -0.18
N LEU A 198 9.07 -2.59 0.58
CA LEU A 198 9.75 -3.00 1.80
C LEU A 198 10.51 -4.30 1.52
N ARG A 199 11.80 -4.32 1.87
CA ARG A 199 12.61 -5.53 1.90
C ARG A 199 12.78 -6.01 3.32
N ARG A 200 12.67 -7.32 3.51
CA ARG A 200 12.94 -7.92 4.82
C ARG A 200 14.41 -7.73 5.15
N LEU A 201 14.67 -7.44 6.41
CA LEU A 201 16.00 -7.60 6.97
C LEU A 201 15.97 -8.92 7.70
N ASP A 202 16.77 -9.86 7.23
CA ASP A 202 17.01 -11.09 7.97
C ASP A 202 17.49 -10.72 9.38
N ARG A 203 17.16 -11.56 10.37
CA ARG A 203 17.85 -11.45 11.66
C ARG A 203 19.35 -11.50 11.37
N ALA A 204 20.11 -10.60 11.97
CA ALA A 204 21.53 -10.86 12.15
C ALA A 204 21.65 -12.27 12.76
N PRO A 205 22.57 -13.13 12.28
CA PRO A 205 22.78 -14.44 12.88
C PRO A 205 23.01 -14.25 14.39
N GLU A 206 22.30 -15.06 15.18
CA GLU A 206 22.41 -15.09 16.65
C GLU A 206 23.78 -15.65 17.09
#